data_AF-A0A6I5A4S9-F1
#
_entry.id   AF-A0A6I5A4S9-F1
#
_cell.length_a   1.000
_cell.length_b   1.000
_cell.length_c   1.000
_cell.angle_alpha   90.00
_cell.angle_beta   90.00
_cell.angle_gamma   90.00
#
_symmetry.space_group_name_H-M   'P 1'
#
loop_
_entity.id
_entity.type
_entity.pdbx_description
1 polymer ?
#
loop_
_entity_poly.entity_id
_entity_poly.type
_entity_poly.pdbx_seq_one_letter_code
_entity_poly.pdbx_strand_id
1 'polypeptide(L)'
;MHGDFHHYNILASEQHGWMSIDPKGLVGEREYDLIQYMLNNLPGKNAYQTIKDRVNVFTEELSLQKDRLLLWGYCHSVLSTAWTVDKEGSFAQPFFDGISIFDNLYREYYKYPL
;
A
#
# COMPACT_ATOMS: atom_id res chain seq x y z
N MET A 1 10.69 -0.87 -10.63
CA MET A 1 9.44 -0.50 -9.96
C MET A 1 8.75 0.58 -10.76
N HIS A 2 7.41 0.55 -10.80
CA HIS A 2 6.58 1.61 -11.34
C HIS A 2 6.79 2.92 -10.59
N GLY A 3 6.94 2.88 -9.27
CA GLY A 3 7.15 4.04 -8.40
C GLY A 3 5.91 4.89 -8.15
N ASP A 4 4.77 4.53 -8.76
CA ASP A 4 3.49 5.22 -8.64
C ASP A 4 2.32 4.28 -8.99
N PHE A 5 2.41 3.03 -8.54
CA PHE A 5 1.46 2.00 -8.92
C PHE A 5 0.17 2.13 -8.11
N HIS A 6 -0.89 2.61 -8.76
CA HIS A 6 -2.22 2.75 -8.16
C HIS A 6 -3.33 2.66 -9.21
N HIS A 7 -4.58 2.52 -8.77
CA HIS A 7 -5.77 2.33 -9.60
C HIS A 7 -5.88 3.27 -10.83
N TYR A 8 -5.53 4.56 -10.71
CA TYR A 8 -5.61 5.50 -11.82
C TYR A 8 -4.51 5.33 -12.90
N ASN A 9 -3.44 4.60 -12.56
CA ASN A 9 -2.34 4.26 -13.47
C ASN A 9 -2.49 2.84 -14.04
N ILE A 10 -3.69 2.25 -13.93
CA ILE A 10 -4.05 0.95 -14.48
C ILE A 10 -5.29 1.12 -15.34
N LEU A 11 -5.15 0.89 -16.65
CA LEU A 11 -6.21 1.07 -17.63
C LEU A 11 -6.62 -0.26 -18.25
N ALA A 12 -7.92 -0.41 -18.54
CA ALA A 12 -8.42 -1.53 -19.33
C ALA A 12 -8.30 -1.19 -20.82
N SER A 13 -7.59 -2.04 -21.57
CA SER A 13 -7.52 -2.04 -23.03
C SER A 13 -8.34 -3.19 -23.58
N GLU A 14 -9.19 -2.92 -24.57
CA GLU A 14 -9.94 -3.98 -25.28
C GLU A 14 -9.00 -4.97 -25.99
N GLN A 15 -7.83 -4.50 -26.45
CA GLN A 15 -6.88 -5.30 -27.21
C GLN A 15 -5.83 -6.00 -26.34
N HIS A 16 -5.38 -5.34 -25.27
CA HIS A 16 -4.22 -5.80 -24.47
C HIS A 16 -4.58 -6.19 -23.03
N GLY A 17 -5.86 -6.10 -22.64
CA GLY A 17 -6.28 -6.31 -21.25
C GLY A 17 -5.83 -5.17 -20.33
N TRP A 18 -5.54 -5.47 -19.07
CA TRP A 18 -5.12 -4.46 -18.10
C TRP A 18 -3.66 -4.03 -18.32
N MET A 19 -3.45 -2.71 -18.41
CA MET A 19 -2.16 -2.09 -18.72
C MET A 19 -1.80 -1.05 -17.65
N SER A 20 -0.57 -1.09 -17.14
CA SER A 20 -0.02 -0.02 -16.30
C SER A 20 0.57 1.11 -17.14
N ILE A 21 0.37 2.36 -16.73
CA ILE A 21 0.88 3.56 -17.42
C ILE A 21 1.64 4.49 -16.46
N ASP A 22 2.46 5.37 -17.01
CA ASP A 22 3.28 6.35 -16.24
C ASP A 22 4.29 5.74 -15.23
N PRO A 23 5.10 4.73 -15.64
CA PRO A 23 6.15 4.21 -14.77
C PRO A 23 7.27 5.23 -14.60
N LYS A 24 7.72 5.42 -13.35
CA LYS A 24 8.86 6.28 -12.97
C LYS A 24 10.21 5.58 -13.10
N GLY A 25 10.22 4.25 -13.25
CA GLY A 25 11.44 3.48 -13.50
C GLY A 25 12.40 3.38 -12.31
N LEU A 26 11.87 3.31 -11.08
CA LEU A 26 12.70 3.28 -9.86
C LEU A 26 13.32 1.89 -9.61
N VAL A 27 14.52 1.86 -9.02
CA VAL A 27 15.17 0.64 -8.52
C VAL A 27 14.83 0.47 -7.03
N GLY A 28 14.35 -0.71 -6.64
CA GLY A 28 13.96 -1.01 -5.27
C GLY A 28 13.23 -2.35 -5.14
N GLU A 29 12.68 -2.61 -3.96
CA GLU A 29 12.00 -3.87 -3.65
C GLU A 29 10.59 -3.95 -4.23
N ARG A 30 10.25 -5.11 -4.80
CA ARG A 30 8.97 -5.34 -5.50
C ARG A 30 7.76 -5.06 -4.60
N GLU A 31 7.86 -5.41 -3.33
CA GLU A 31 6.83 -5.23 -2.30
C GLU A 31 6.49 -3.76 -2.07
N TYR A 32 7.48 -2.88 -2.11
CA TYR A 32 7.29 -1.44 -1.88
C TYR A 32 6.45 -0.78 -2.97
N ASP A 33 6.58 -1.27 -4.21
CA ASP A 33 5.87 -0.71 -5.38
C ASP A 33 4.34 -0.78 -5.23
N LEU A 34 3.84 -1.71 -4.41
CA LEU A 34 2.40 -1.95 -4.24
C LEU A 34 1.75 -1.11 -3.13
N ILE A 35 2.54 -0.43 -2.29
CA ILE A 35 1.99 0.18 -1.06
C ILE A 35 1.01 1.33 -1.35
N GLN A 36 1.27 2.12 -2.40
CA GLN A 36 0.33 3.16 -2.83
C GLN A 36 -1.02 2.57 -3.27
N TYR A 37 -1.01 1.41 -3.95
CA TYR A 37 -2.22 0.67 -4.28
C TYR A 37 -2.97 0.24 -3.01
N MET A 38 -2.25 -0.22 -1.98
CA MET A 38 -2.84 -0.63 -0.69
C MET A 38 -3.57 0.52 0.00
N LEU A 39 -2.99 1.72 -0.01
CA LEU A 39 -3.49 2.90 0.71
C LEU A 39 -4.55 3.70 -0.07
N ASN A 40 -4.52 3.65 -1.40
CA ASN A 40 -5.48 4.40 -2.22
C ASN A 40 -6.85 3.73 -2.27
N ASN A 41 -7.89 4.57 -2.37
CA ASN A 41 -9.29 4.15 -2.45
C ASN A 41 -9.72 3.22 -1.30
N LEU A 42 -9.20 3.47 -0.08
CA LEU A 42 -9.66 2.74 1.10
C LEU A 42 -11.06 3.20 1.52
N PRO A 43 -11.96 2.26 1.85
CA PRO A 43 -13.24 2.62 2.42
C PRO A 43 -13.02 3.07 3.86
N GLY A 44 -13.66 4.18 4.28
CA GLY A 44 -13.51 4.68 5.65
C GLY A 44 -13.92 3.64 6.70
N LYS A 45 -15.02 2.90 6.46
CA LYS A 45 -15.35 1.67 7.19
C LYS A 45 -14.75 0.48 6.45
N ASN A 46 -14.12 -0.47 7.17
CA ASN A 46 -13.50 -1.69 6.64
C ASN A 46 -12.09 -1.53 6.01
N ALA A 47 -11.42 -0.39 6.17
CA ALA A 47 -10.04 -0.20 5.69
C ALA A 47 -9.10 -1.36 6.10
N TYR A 48 -9.19 -1.84 7.35
CA TYR A 48 -8.41 -3.00 7.84
C TYR A 48 -8.61 -4.24 6.97
N GLN A 49 -9.87 -4.63 6.73
CA GLN A 49 -10.19 -5.82 5.94
C GLN A 49 -9.77 -5.63 4.48
N THR A 50 -9.99 -4.44 3.91
CA THR A 50 -9.55 -4.13 2.53
C THR A 50 -8.03 -4.24 2.38
N ILE A 51 -7.24 -3.70 3.32
CA ILE A 51 -5.78 -3.85 3.29
C ILE A 51 -5.40 -5.33 3.43
N LYS A 52 -6.01 -6.05 4.39
CA LYS A 52 -5.75 -7.48 4.61
C LYS A 52 -6.00 -8.31 3.35
N ASP A 53 -7.13 -8.08 2.67
CA ASP A 53 -7.50 -8.79 1.46
C ASP A 53 -6.51 -8.48 0.32
N ARG A 54 -6.17 -7.20 0.12
CA ARG A 54 -5.19 -6.79 -0.88
C ARG A 54 -3.81 -7.40 -0.61
N VAL A 55 -3.33 -7.37 0.64
CA VAL A 55 -2.07 -8.00 1.06
C VAL A 55 -2.05 -9.48 0.68
N ASN A 56 -3.12 -10.21 0.99
CA ASN A 56 -3.19 -11.64 0.68
C ASN A 56 -3.18 -11.90 -0.82
N VAL A 57 -4.04 -11.21 -1.59
CA VAL A 57 -4.08 -11.36 -3.06
C VAL A 57 -2.73 -11.07 -3.69
N PHE A 58 -2.11 -9.92 -3.40
CA PHE A 58 -0.84 -9.56 -4.03
C PHE A 58 0.31 -10.49 -3.62
N THR A 59 0.37 -10.90 -2.35
CA THR A 59 1.46 -11.77 -1.89
C THR A 59 1.35 -13.18 -2.46
N GLU A 60 0.13 -13.69 -2.62
CA GLU A 60 -0.15 -14.98 -3.25
C GLU A 60 0.13 -14.95 -4.76
N GLU A 61 -0.53 -14.06 -5.50
CA GLU A 61 -0.46 -14.00 -6.96
C GLU A 61 0.95 -13.65 -7.48
N LEU A 62 1.71 -12.83 -6.74
CA LEU A 62 3.04 -12.37 -7.17
C LEU A 62 4.19 -13.08 -6.46
N SER A 63 3.89 -14.04 -5.58
CA SER A 63 4.86 -14.77 -4.75
C SER A 63 5.79 -13.82 -3.99
N LEU A 64 5.22 -12.82 -3.32
CA LEU A 64 5.96 -11.79 -2.58
C LEU A 64 6.12 -12.14 -1.10
N GLN A 65 7.14 -11.56 -0.47
CA GLN A 65 7.36 -11.70 0.97
C GLN A 65 6.36 -10.83 1.74
N LYS A 66 5.39 -11.48 2.39
CA LYS A 66 4.30 -10.79 3.10
C LYS A 66 4.79 -9.92 4.25
N ASP A 67 5.79 -10.37 4.99
CA ASP A 67 6.46 -9.58 6.04
C ASP A 67 7.08 -8.30 5.47
N ARG A 68 7.81 -8.39 4.35
CA ARG A 68 8.38 -7.23 3.66
C ARG A 68 7.30 -6.25 3.22
N LEU A 69 6.20 -6.75 2.63
CA LEU A 69 5.09 -5.91 2.18
C LEU A 69 4.38 -5.19 3.34
N LEU A 70 4.16 -5.87 4.46
CA LEU A 70 3.56 -5.26 5.65
C LEU A 70 4.49 -4.21 6.28
N LEU A 71 5.79 -4.50 6.37
CA LEU A 71 6.80 -3.56 6.87
C LEU A 71 6.92 -2.31 5.99
N TRP A 72 6.93 -2.48 4.66
CA TRP A 72 6.90 -1.36 3.74
C TRP A 72 5.59 -0.58 3.82
N GLY A 73 4.47 -1.27 4.03
CA GLY A 73 3.17 -0.70 4.34
C GLY A 73 3.25 0.27 5.50
N TYR A 74 3.76 -0.19 6.64
CA TYR A 74 3.95 0.63 7.84
C TYR A 74 4.82 1.87 7.55
N CYS A 75 6.01 1.67 6.98
CA CYS A 75 6.95 2.76 6.68
C CYS A 75 6.35 3.81 5.73
N HIS A 76 5.67 3.36 4.66
CA HIS A 76 5.08 4.28 3.70
C HIS A 76 3.86 4.99 4.28
N SER A 77 3.06 4.35 5.14
CA SER A 77 1.97 5.04 5.86
C SER A 77 2.49 6.19 6.71
N VAL A 78 3.59 5.98 7.47
CA VAL A 78 4.26 7.06 8.22
C VAL A 78 4.73 8.18 7.29
N LEU A 79 5.38 7.82 6.18
CA LEU A 79 5.82 8.77 5.16
C LEU A 79 4.65 9.58 4.60
N SER A 80 3.59 8.93 4.14
CA SER A 80 2.39 9.56 3.57
C SER A 80 1.69 10.47 4.58
N THR A 81 1.56 10.05 5.84
CA THR A 81 1.04 10.93 6.90
C THR A 81 1.89 12.19 7.00
N ALA A 82 3.22 12.06 7.09
CA ALA A 82 4.12 13.20 7.23
C ALA A 82 4.01 14.19 6.05
N TRP A 83 3.84 13.69 4.82
CA TRP A 83 3.61 14.54 3.64
C TRP A 83 2.29 15.31 3.66
N THR A 84 1.30 14.81 4.39
CA THR A 84 -0.02 15.46 4.48
C THR A 84 -0.14 16.46 5.62
N VAL A 85 0.90 16.62 6.45
CA VAL A 85 0.89 17.59 7.54
C VAL A 85 0.87 19.01 6.98
N ASP A 86 -0.17 19.79 7.31
CA ASP A 86 -0.27 21.21 6.95
C ASP A 86 0.34 22.14 8.01
N LYS A 87 0.19 23.46 7.81
CA LYS A 87 0.77 24.47 8.72
C LYS A 87 0.11 24.49 10.09
N GLU A 88 -1.13 24.03 10.16
CA GLU A 88 -1.97 23.93 11.34
C GLU A 88 -1.76 22.59 12.08
N GLY A 89 -0.97 21.68 11.49
CA GLY A 89 -0.69 20.34 12.04
C GLY A 89 -1.76 19.30 11.73
N SER A 90 -2.70 19.61 10.84
CA SER A 90 -3.69 18.63 10.36
C SER A 90 -3.05 17.67 9.36
N PHE A 91 -3.57 16.43 9.26
CA PHE A 91 -3.04 15.40 8.38
C PHE A 91 -4.16 14.52 7.82
N ALA A 92 -3.87 13.77 6.76
CA ALA A 92 -4.83 12.85 6.17
C ALA A 92 -5.01 11.60 7.06
N GLN A 93 -6.17 11.50 7.70
CA GLN A 93 -6.53 10.39 8.59
C GLN A 93 -6.34 9.00 7.96
N PRO A 94 -6.69 8.74 6.69
CA PRO A 94 -6.54 7.40 6.10
C PRO A 94 -5.09 6.88 6.09
N PHE A 95 -4.10 7.75 5.87
CA PHE A 95 -2.69 7.34 5.92
C PHE A 95 -2.23 7.09 7.35
N PHE A 96 -2.71 7.90 8.30
CA PHE A 96 -2.42 7.73 9.72
C PHE A 96 -3.00 6.41 10.26
N ASP A 97 -4.24 6.09 9.90
CA ASP A 97 -4.88 4.83 10.26
C ASP A 97 -4.11 3.62 9.69
N GLY A 98 -3.57 3.78 8.47
CA GLY A 98 -2.71 2.80 7.81
C GLY A 98 -1.54 2.31 8.67
N ILE A 99 -0.91 3.21 9.45
CA ILE A 99 0.19 2.86 10.37
C ILE A 99 -0.25 1.76 11.33
N SER A 100 -1.40 1.94 11.98
CA SER A 100 -1.95 0.97 12.93
C SER A 100 -2.43 -0.32 12.25
N ILE A 101 -2.99 -0.22 11.04
CA ILE A 101 -3.47 -1.38 10.28
C ILE A 101 -2.30 -2.30 9.91
N PHE A 102 -1.22 -1.75 9.36
CA PHE A 102 -0.06 -2.55 8.98
C PHE A 102 0.68 -3.16 10.19
N ASP A 103 0.83 -2.42 11.29
CA ASP A 103 1.40 -2.95 12.55
C ASP A 103 0.56 -4.11 13.10
N ASN A 104 -0.77 -3.93 13.17
CA ASN A 104 -1.67 -4.97 13.66
C ASN A 104 -1.65 -6.22 12.77
N LEU A 105 -1.66 -6.06 11.44
CA LEU A 105 -1.54 -7.19 10.51
C LEU A 105 -0.19 -7.89 10.66
N TYR A 106 0.91 -7.16 10.80
CA TYR A 106 2.22 -7.76 11.02
C TYR A 106 2.24 -8.61 12.30
N ARG A 107 1.72 -8.08 13.40
CA ARG A 107 1.58 -8.80 14.68
C ARG A 107 0.68 -10.02 14.55
N GLU A 108 -0.41 -9.92 13.79
CA GLU A 108 -1.33 -11.04 13.53
C GLU A 108 -0.61 -12.21 12.86
N TYR A 109 0.22 -11.94 11.85
CA TYR A 109 0.92 -12.98 11.09
C TYR A 109 2.22 -13.48 11.74
N TYR A 110 2.96 -12.61 12.43
CA TYR A 110 4.35 -12.89 12.85
C TYR A 110 4.60 -12.87 14.36
N LYS A 111 3.60 -12.56 15.21
CA LYS A 111 3.64 -12.64 16.69
C LYS A 111 4.75 -11.84 17.41
N TYR A 112 5.43 -10.93 16.72
CA TYR A 112 6.41 -10.01 17.32
C TYR A 112 6.01 -8.55 17.10
N PRO A 113 6.32 -7.63 18.04
CA PRO A 113 6.22 -6.21 17.78
C PRO A 113 7.10 -5.80 16.60
N LEU A 114 6.62 -4.84 15.80
CA LEU A 114 7.47 -4.00 14.96
C LEU A 114 8.47 -3.21 15.82
#